data_AF-A0A7C5URM9-F1
#
_entry.id   AF-A0A7C5URM9-F1
#
_cell.length_a   1.000
_cell.length_b   1.000
_cell.length_c   1.000
_cell.angle_alpha   90.00
_cell.angle_beta   90.00
_cell.angle_gamma   90.00
#
_symmetry.space_group_name_H-M   'P 1'
#
loop_
_entity.id
_entity.type
_entity.pdbx_description
1 polymer ?
#
loop_
_entity_poly.entity_id
_entity_poly.type
_entity_poly.pdbx_seq_one_letter_code
_entity_poly.pdbx_strand_id
1 'polypeptide(L)'
;MEQKLKDFINKWINKGGVGNTPENKGQCVGLVCVWVDELSLDHIWGNAKDLWKNYNPNQFDFVLNTADAYPIAGDVVVWNEKMGGGYGHTAIATGVHHTEGKATDWFEAFSQNDPTGSPCILKKYSYNNVIGFIRPKKELAKLDDYYLGIDLNNKESIKVCVSTWKRVIDGEFVEKSKYQELENAIANLNQQISDLNAKNTIINDENKDLRDQLKDCQDKIEEGNITSSTQSEQLLTLTQELNRLKLDYENAKKDFGIKEINYQKQIKTLQTKYDATKSSIKKLLIDYIFGKKEI
;
A
#
# COMPACT_ATOMS: atom_id res chain seq x y z
N MET A 1 5.33 29.70 15.05
CA MET A 1 5.47 28.34 15.61
C MET A 1 6.34 27.49 14.69
N GLU A 2 5.94 27.31 13.43
CA GLU A 2 6.67 26.47 12.46
C GLU A 2 8.17 26.78 12.32
N GLN A 3 8.55 28.06 12.19
CA GLN A 3 9.98 28.41 12.08
C GLN A 3 10.76 28.07 13.37
N LYS A 4 10.23 28.47 14.54
CA LYS A 4 10.83 28.12 15.85
C LYS A 4 11.00 26.60 15.98
N LEU A 5 10.01 25.82 15.54
CA LEU A 5 10.09 24.36 15.57
C LEU A 5 11.14 23.81 14.61
N LYS A 6 11.22 24.32 13.37
CA LYS A 6 12.25 23.93 12.41
C LYS A 6 13.65 24.20 12.96
N ASP A 7 13.86 25.37 13.55
CA ASP A 7 15.14 25.75 14.16
C ASP A 7 15.47 24.83 15.35
N PHE A 8 14.48 24.52 16.18
CA PHE A 8 14.61 23.60 17.30
C PHE A 8 14.97 22.17 16.84
N ILE A 9 14.28 21.64 15.83
CA ILE A 9 14.58 20.33 15.25
C ILE A 9 16.00 20.32 14.69
N ASN A 10 16.39 21.32 13.91
CA ASN A 10 17.74 21.41 13.32
C ASN A 10 18.84 21.45 14.40
N LYS A 11 18.57 22.11 15.54
CA LYS A 11 19.48 22.19 16.68
C LYS A 11 19.71 20.83 17.35
N TRP A 12 18.66 20.00 17.45
CA TRP A 12 18.67 18.80 18.30
C TRP A 12 18.61 17.47 17.55
N ILE A 13 18.30 17.46 16.25
CA ILE A 13 18.23 16.23 15.45
C ILE A 13 19.56 15.46 15.55
N ASN A 14 19.45 14.14 15.75
CA ASN A 14 20.57 13.23 15.98
C ASN A 14 21.42 13.50 17.25
N LYS A 15 20.99 14.40 18.16
CA LYS A 15 21.61 14.58 19.48
C LYS A 15 20.89 13.72 20.51
N GLY A 16 21.64 13.01 21.33
CA GLY A 16 21.12 12.31 22.51
C GLY A 16 21.33 13.11 23.80
N GLY A 17 20.66 12.71 24.87
CA GLY A 17 20.85 13.34 26.18
C GLY A 17 20.25 14.74 26.28
N VAL A 18 19.24 15.07 25.47
CA VAL A 18 18.52 16.35 25.56
C VAL A 18 17.63 16.33 26.79
N GLY A 19 17.67 17.42 27.55
CA GLY A 19 16.96 17.60 28.82
C GLY A 19 17.63 18.71 29.62
N ASN A 20 16.85 19.38 30.45
CA ASN A 20 17.26 20.54 31.25
C ASN A 20 17.44 20.21 32.75
N THR A 21 17.13 18.99 33.16
CA THR A 21 17.40 18.48 34.52
C THR A 21 18.21 17.19 34.44
N PRO A 22 18.97 16.81 35.49
CA PRO A 22 19.64 15.52 35.55
C PRO A 22 18.69 14.32 35.33
N GLU A 23 17.47 14.42 35.84
CA GLU A 23 16.47 13.34 35.84
C GLU A 23 15.81 13.14 34.47
N ASN A 24 15.54 14.23 33.73
CA ASN A 24 14.91 14.14 32.41
C ASN A 24 15.89 14.03 31.25
N LYS A 25 17.19 14.12 31.51
CA LYS A 25 18.23 14.09 30.49
C LYS A 25 18.19 12.79 29.68
N GLY A 26 18.04 12.90 28.37
CA GLY A 26 17.95 11.76 27.48
C GLY A 26 16.61 11.03 27.51
N GLN A 27 15.61 11.57 28.20
CA GLN A 27 14.24 11.04 28.22
C GLN A 27 13.35 11.77 27.21
N CYS A 28 12.19 11.18 26.87
CA CYS A 28 11.22 11.81 25.99
C CYS A 28 10.70 13.15 26.55
N VAL A 29 10.41 13.20 27.86
CA VAL A 29 10.00 14.41 28.57
C VAL A 29 11.09 15.49 28.60
N GLY A 30 12.38 15.10 28.61
CA GLY A 30 13.48 16.05 28.59
C GLY A 30 13.52 16.90 27.32
N LEU A 31 13.27 16.28 26.16
CA LEU A 31 13.16 16.99 24.89
C LEU A 31 12.01 18.01 24.92
N VAL A 32 10.85 17.61 25.44
CA VAL A 32 9.67 18.48 25.56
C VAL A 32 9.91 19.64 26.52
N CYS A 33 10.55 19.41 27.66
CA CYS A 33 10.90 20.49 28.60
C CYS A 33 11.81 21.54 27.93
N VAL A 34 12.81 21.10 27.16
CA VAL A 34 13.70 22.01 26.42
C VAL A 34 12.95 22.78 25.32
N TRP A 35 11.93 22.18 24.69
CA TRP A 35 11.06 22.87 23.73
C TRP A 35 10.20 23.94 24.40
N VAL A 36 9.58 23.60 25.53
CA VAL A 36 8.76 24.52 26.33
C VAL A 36 9.60 25.70 26.84
N ASP A 37 10.86 25.46 27.24
CA ASP A 37 11.83 26.52 27.56
C ASP A 37 12.14 27.45 26.39
N GLU A 38 12.36 26.88 25.20
CA GLU A 38 12.62 27.67 23.98
C GLU A 38 11.40 28.55 23.61
N LEU A 39 10.21 28.17 24.06
CA LEU A 39 8.99 28.97 23.95
C LEU A 39 8.78 29.94 25.11
N SER A 40 9.65 29.97 26.12
CA SER A 40 9.50 30.77 27.35
C SER A 40 8.19 30.49 28.09
N LEU A 41 7.78 29.22 28.12
CA LEU A 41 6.57 28.75 28.81
C LEU A 41 6.92 27.93 30.06
N ASP A 42 5.97 27.78 30.96
CA ASP A 42 6.19 27.05 32.22
C ASP A 42 6.41 25.56 31.94
N HIS A 43 7.37 24.95 32.62
CA HIS A 43 7.59 23.51 32.57
C HIS A 43 6.34 22.73 32.94
N ILE A 44 6.10 21.66 32.18
CA ILE A 44 5.06 20.68 32.48
C ILE A 44 5.74 19.51 33.21
N TRP A 45 5.46 19.37 34.50
CA TRP A 45 6.10 18.36 35.34
C TRP A 45 5.38 17.00 35.28
N GLY A 46 6.12 15.92 35.53
CA GLY A 46 5.59 14.55 35.61
C GLY A 46 6.13 13.61 34.53
N ASN A 47 5.64 12.37 34.52
CA ASN A 47 5.95 11.45 33.42
C ASN A 47 5.18 11.87 32.16
N ALA A 48 5.56 11.32 31.02
CA ALA A 48 4.95 11.65 29.74
C ALA A 48 3.42 11.52 29.75
N LYS A 49 2.86 10.44 30.33
CA LYS A 49 1.41 10.24 30.42
C LYS A 49 0.68 11.23 31.35
N ASP A 50 1.41 11.92 32.22
CA ASP A 50 0.85 12.81 33.24
C ASP A 50 0.81 14.28 32.77
N LEU A 51 1.53 14.61 31.69
CA LEU A 51 1.67 15.99 31.21
C LEU A 51 0.33 16.66 30.92
N TRP A 52 -0.64 15.92 30.39
CA TRP A 52 -1.97 16.48 30.07
C TRP A 52 -2.79 16.87 31.30
N LYS A 53 -2.41 16.45 32.50
CA LYS A 53 -3.05 16.89 33.76
C LYS A 53 -2.32 18.06 34.41
N ASN A 54 -1.05 18.26 34.05
CA ASN A 54 -0.13 19.14 34.76
C ASN A 54 0.24 20.40 33.97
N TYR A 55 -0.30 20.60 32.76
CA TYR A 55 -0.02 21.80 31.97
C TYR A 55 -0.64 23.04 32.60
N ASN A 56 -0.02 24.21 32.39
CA ASN A 56 -0.59 25.49 32.80
C ASN A 56 -1.70 25.91 31.81
N PRO A 57 -2.99 25.91 32.18
CA PRO A 57 -4.08 26.22 31.26
C PRO A 57 -4.11 27.68 30.80
N ASN A 58 -3.35 28.58 31.43
CA ASN A 58 -3.20 29.96 30.95
C ASN A 58 -2.24 30.06 29.76
N GLN A 59 -1.33 29.10 29.61
CA GLN A 59 -0.29 29.07 28.58
C GLN A 59 -0.52 28.00 27.51
N PHE A 60 -1.34 26.99 27.79
CA PHE A 60 -1.63 25.91 26.85
C PHE A 60 -3.13 25.60 26.80
N ASP A 61 -3.56 25.09 25.65
CA ASP A 61 -4.82 24.37 25.49
C ASP A 61 -4.54 22.86 25.44
N PHE A 62 -5.52 22.04 25.83
CA PHE A 62 -5.44 20.60 25.60
C PHE A 62 -6.48 20.16 24.58
N VAL A 63 -6.01 19.56 23.50
CA VAL A 63 -6.84 19.03 22.43
C VAL A 63 -6.90 17.51 22.61
N LEU A 64 -8.06 17.01 23.04
CA LEU A 64 -8.30 15.57 23.17
C LEU A 64 -8.19 14.88 21.80
N ASN A 65 -7.58 13.71 21.76
CA ASN A 65 -7.52 12.90 20.55
C ASN A 65 -8.90 12.31 20.22
N THR A 66 -9.66 13.02 19.38
CA THR A 66 -10.93 12.56 18.79
C THR A 66 -10.74 12.17 17.31
N ALA A 67 -11.79 11.67 16.66
CA ALA A 67 -11.75 11.28 15.25
C ALA A 67 -11.28 12.40 14.32
N ASP A 68 -11.57 13.66 14.65
CA ASP A 68 -11.30 14.83 13.81
C ASP A 68 -10.16 15.71 14.34
N ALA A 69 -9.53 15.33 15.45
CA ALA A 69 -8.46 16.12 16.07
C ALA A 69 -7.08 15.71 15.53
N TYR A 70 -6.37 16.64 14.92
CA TYR A 70 -5.01 16.43 14.40
C TYR A 70 -4.02 17.37 15.09
N PRO A 71 -2.80 16.91 15.41
CA PRO A 71 -1.77 17.75 16.00
C PRO A 71 -1.26 18.74 14.96
N ILE A 72 -0.98 19.97 15.39
CA ILE A 72 -0.32 20.98 14.56
C ILE A 72 1.14 21.13 14.96
N ALA A 73 1.92 21.83 14.13
CA ALA A 73 3.33 22.09 14.40
C ALA A 73 3.53 22.75 15.77
N GLY A 74 4.31 22.09 16.63
CA GLY A 74 4.68 22.58 17.96
C GLY A 74 3.81 22.05 19.10
N ASP A 75 2.74 21.32 18.79
CA ASP A 75 1.97 20.60 19.81
C ASP A 75 2.84 19.55 20.51
N VAL A 76 2.69 19.45 21.83
CA VAL A 76 3.27 18.36 22.61
C VAL A 76 2.28 17.20 22.62
N VAL A 77 2.64 16.11 21.97
CA VAL A 77 1.81 14.90 21.87
C VAL A 77 1.97 14.07 23.13
N VAL A 78 0.88 13.55 23.66
CA VAL A 78 0.86 12.77 24.90
C VAL A 78 0.29 11.38 24.64
N TRP A 79 1.09 10.34 24.88
CA TRP A 79 0.65 8.94 24.85
C TRP A 79 0.43 8.38 26.26
N ASN A 80 -0.52 7.47 26.40
CA ASN A 80 -0.84 6.79 27.65
C ASN A 80 0.22 5.74 28.03
N GLU A 81 0.05 5.12 29.20
CA GLU A 81 0.97 4.13 29.79
C GLU A 81 1.26 2.89 28.92
N LYS A 82 0.45 2.59 27.91
CA LYS A 82 0.70 1.49 26.97
C LYS A 82 1.88 1.78 26.05
N MET A 83 2.35 3.03 25.99
CA MET A 83 3.59 3.42 25.33
C MET A 83 4.66 3.79 26.37
N GLY A 84 5.94 3.55 26.06
CA GLY A 84 7.04 3.94 26.94
C GLY A 84 7.12 3.17 28.26
N GLY A 85 6.74 1.88 28.26
CA GLY A 85 6.98 0.99 29.40
C GLY A 85 6.23 1.34 30.69
N GLY A 86 5.04 1.95 30.60
CA GLY A 86 4.21 2.33 31.75
C GLY A 86 4.27 3.81 32.15
N TYR A 87 5.24 4.56 31.62
CA TYR A 87 5.44 5.99 31.90
C TYR A 87 4.78 6.92 30.86
N GLY A 88 4.26 6.35 29.77
CA GLY A 88 3.80 7.10 28.62
C GLY A 88 4.94 7.46 27.67
N HIS A 89 4.57 8.12 26.59
CA HIS A 89 5.53 8.74 25.67
C HIS A 89 5.09 10.16 25.34
N THR A 90 6.03 11.00 24.95
CA THR A 90 5.75 12.37 24.50
C THR A 90 6.76 12.81 23.46
N ALA A 91 6.32 13.68 22.57
CA ALA A 91 7.10 14.18 21.44
C ALA A 91 6.49 15.50 20.96
N ILE A 92 7.19 16.20 20.08
CA ILE A 92 6.73 17.48 19.53
C ILE A 92 6.26 17.25 18.10
N ALA A 93 4.98 17.47 17.81
CA ALA A 93 4.43 17.25 16.48
C ALA A 93 5.01 18.24 15.47
N THR A 94 5.35 17.75 14.27
CA THR A 94 5.87 18.61 13.20
C THR A 94 4.77 19.31 12.40
N GLY A 95 3.52 18.90 12.60
CA GLY A 95 2.36 19.33 11.80
C GLY A 95 2.26 18.59 10.46
N VAL A 96 3.21 17.71 10.13
CA VAL A 96 3.11 16.82 8.97
C VAL A 96 2.27 15.61 9.35
N HIS A 97 1.15 15.42 8.66
CA HIS A 97 0.26 14.30 8.90
C HIS A 97 -0.44 13.86 7.61
N HIS A 98 -0.90 12.61 7.59
CA HIS A 98 -1.77 12.05 6.56
C HIS A 98 -3.15 11.81 7.16
N THR A 99 -4.19 12.20 6.42
CA THR A 99 -5.58 12.25 6.89
C THR A 99 -6.52 11.63 5.86
N GLU A 100 -6.73 10.31 5.96
CA GLU A 100 -7.71 9.53 5.21
C GLU A 100 -8.69 8.78 6.15
N GLY A 101 -8.45 8.83 7.46
CA GLY A 101 -9.24 8.23 8.53
C GLY A 101 -8.34 7.64 9.62
N LYS A 102 -8.69 7.81 10.92
CA LYS A 102 -7.79 7.51 12.06
C LYS A 102 -7.13 6.13 12.10
N ALA A 103 -7.75 5.12 11.47
CA ALA A 103 -7.17 3.78 11.36
C ALA A 103 -5.95 3.70 10.43
N THR A 104 -5.88 4.58 9.42
CA THR A 104 -4.79 4.68 8.44
C THR A 104 -3.92 5.92 8.65
N ASP A 105 -4.41 6.90 9.43
CA ASP A 105 -3.70 8.16 9.64
C ASP A 105 -2.40 7.99 10.41
N TRP A 106 -1.45 8.84 10.06
CA TRP A 106 -0.20 9.01 10.77
C TRP A 106 0.16 10.49 10.89
N PHE A 107 0.98 10.80 11.88
CA PHE A 107 1.61 12.11 12.04
C PHE A 107 3.10 11.94 12.31
N GLU A 108 3.88 12.92 11.93
CA GLU A 108 5.29 12.98 12.27
C GLU A 108 5.50 13.80 13.55
N ALA A 109 6.36 13.29 14.43
CA ALA A 109 6.77 13.99 15.63
C ALA A 109 8.29 13.85 15.85
N PHE A 110 8.86 14.91 16.43
CA PHE A 110 10.23 14.96 16.89
C PHE A 110 10.32 14.40 18.31
N SER A 111 11.00 13.27 18.44
CA SER A 111 11.01 12.45 19.65
C SER A 111 12.41 12.07 20.06
N GLN A 112 12.61 11.79 21.35
CA GLN A 112 13.84 11.24 21.91
C GLN A 112 13.49 9.97 22.70
N ASN A 113 14.44 9.04 22.82
CA ASN A 113 14.29 7.84 23.62
C ASN A 113 13.16 6.91 23.13
N ASP A 114 12.91 6.92 21.81
CA ASP A 114 12.00 5.99 21.13
C ASP A 114 12.55 5.60 19.75
N PRO A 115 13.29 4.48 19.64
CA PRO A 115 13.46 3.42 20.64
C PRO A 115 14.27 3.83 21.89
N THR A 116 14.13 3.11 23.00
CA THR A 116 14.86 3.42 24.23
C THR A 116 16.37 3.53 24.00
N GLY A 117 16.98 4.60 24.51
CA GLY A 117 18.38 4.98 24.32
C GLY A 117 18.65 5.78 23.04
N SER A 118 17.66 5.99 22.16
CA SER A 118 17.87 6.68 20.90
C SER A 118 18.12 8.19 21.07
N PRO A 119 18.89 8.81 20.16
CA PRO A 119 18.95 10.26 20.05
C PRO A 119 17.60 10.84 19.61
N CYS A 120 17.53 12.16 19.51
CA CYS A 120 16.36 12.84 18.95
C CYS A 120 16.23 12.52 17.46
N ILE A 121 15.05 12.05 17.06
CA ILE A 121 14.72 11.63 15.69
C ILE A 121 13.36 12.19 15.27
N LEU A 122 13.17 12.33 13.96
CA LEU A 122 11.84 12.45 13.37
C LEU A 122 11.29 11.05 13.13
N LYS A 123 10.08 10.80 13.61
CA LYS A 123 9.42 9.50 13.47
C LYS A 123 7.95 9.70 13.15
N LYS A 124 7.43 8.83 12.29
CA LYS A 124 5.99 8.74 12.00
C LYS A 124 5.32 7.84 13.04
N TYR A 125 4.20 8.31 13.56
CA TYR A 125 3.40 7.65 14.57
C TYR A 125 1.96 7.49 14.08
N SER A 126 1.33 6.38 14.47
CA SER A 126 -0.13 6.28 14.44
C SER A 126 -0.73 6.97 15.66
N TYR A 127 -2.06 7.14 15.66
CA TYR A 127 -2.81 7.69 16.80
C TYR A 127 -3.06 6.68 17.93
N ASN A 128 -2.53 5.46 17.81
CA ASN A 128 -2.68 4.44 18.83
C ASN A 128 -2.11 4.91 20.17
N ASN A 129 -2.93 4.81 21.22
CA ASN A 129 -2.59 5.18 22.60
C ASN A 129 -2.32 6.69 22.83
N VAL A 130 -2.55 7.55 21.84
CA VAL A 130 -2.48 9.00 22.02
C VAL A 130 -3.69 9.47 22.84
N ILE A 131 -3.42 10.15 23.95
CA ILE A 131 -4.44 10.80 24.79
C ILE A 131 -4.89 12.11 24.12
N GLY A 132 -3.93 12.92 23.66
CA GLY A 132 -4.20 14.21 23.04
C GLY A 132 -2.93 15.04 22.88
N PHE A 133 -3.14 16.33 22.67
CA PHE A 133 -2.12 17.29 22.28
C PHE A 133 -2.17 18.51 23.19
N ILE A 134 -1.07 18.80 23.88
CA ILE A 134 -0.92 20.05 24.64
C ILE A 134 -0.42 21.11 23.67
N ARG A 135 -1.26 22.09 23.39
CA ARG A 135 -1.05 23.11 22.38
C ARG A 135 -0.63 24.41 23.04
N PRO A 136 0.61 24.90 22.81
CA PRO A 136 1.00 26.22 23.26
C PRO A 136 0.04 27.28 22.73
N LYS A 137 -0.52 28.10 23.64
CA LYS A 137 -1.25 29.29 23.24
C LYS A 137 -0.26 30.21 22.56
N LYS A 138 -0.60 30.61 21.34
CA LYS A 138 0.16 31.58 20.56
C LYS A 138 0.40 32.80 21.46
N GLU A 139 1.64 33.15 21.76
CA GLU A 139 1.95 34.29 22.65
C GLU A 139 1.12 35.52 22.22
N LEU A 140 0.27 35.99 23.13
CA LEU A 140 -0.02 37.41 23.26
C LEU A 140 1.32 38.05 23.63
N ALA A 141 1.93 38.75 22.69
CA ALA A 141 3.08 39.58 22.99
C ALA A 141 2.71 40.46 24.20
N LYS A 142 3.50 40.38 25.28
CA LYS A 142 3.43 41.37 26.36
C LYS A 142 3.75 42.72 25.74
N LEU A 143 2.71 43.52 25.56
CA LEU A 143 2.73 44.83 24.93
C LEU A 143 2.97 45.90 26.00
N ASP A 144 3.99 45.71 26.83
CA ASP A 144 4.27 46.62 27.92
C ASP A 144 5.20 47.72 27.38
N ASP A 145 4.55 48.70 26.71
CA ASP A 145 4.95 50.09 26.47
C ASP A 145 6.24 50.45 25.71
N TYR A 146 6.99 49.50 25.16
CA TYR A 146 8.15 49.82 24.31
C TYR A 146 8.12 49.08 22.97
N TYR A 147 7.60 49.73 21.93
CA TYR A 147 7.73 49.21 20.57
C TYR A 147 9.07 49.68 19.97
N LEU A 148 10.05 48.76 19.92
CA LEU A 148 11.36 48.98 19.27
C LEU A 148 12.18 50.15 19.82
N GLY A 149 12.05 50.51 21.11
CA GLY A 149 12.84 51.59 21.70
C GLY A 149 12.15 52.96 21.72
N ILE A 150 10.94 53.08 21.17
CA ILE A 150 10.25 54.36 20.96
C ILE A 150 9.26 54.61 22.10
N ASP A 151 9.48 55.69 22.84
CA ASP A 151 8.53 56.22 23.82
C ASP A 151 7.29 56.78 23.11
N LEU A 152 6.18 56.04 23.20
CA LEU A 152 4.90 56.40 22.58
C LEU A 152 4.14 57.49 23.34
N ASN A 153 4.59 57.93 24.51
CA ASN A 153 4.02 59.08 25.25
C ASN A 153 4.71 60.39 24.87
N ASN A 154 5.81 60.35 24.13
CA ASN A 154 6.50 61.52 23.60
C ASN A 154 5.85 62.01 22.29
N LYS A 155 5.32 63.22 22.31
CA LYS A 155 4.66 63.86 21.16
C LYS A 155 5.54 63.92 19.90
N GLU A 156 6.86 64.09 20.05
CA GLU A 156 7.78 64.10 18.91
C GLU A 156 8.02 62.71 18.33
N SER A 157 8.13 61.68 19.18
CA SER A 157 8.17 60.28 18.75
C SER A 157 6.92 59.89 17.96
N ILE A 158 5.73 60.29 18.44
CA ILE A 158 4.47 60.04 17.73
C ILE A 158 4.47 60.72 16.35
N LYS A 159 4.95 61.97 16.25
CA LYS A 159 5.03 62.66 14.94
C LYS A 159 5.96 61.94 13.96
N VAL A 160 7.09 61.41 14.43
CA VAL A 160 7.99 60.62 13.59
C VAL A 160 7.32 59.32 13.14
N CYS A 161 6.60 58.63 14.03
CA CYS A 161 5.83 57.43 13.68
C CYS A 161 4.74 57.73 12.65
N VAL A 162 3.93 58.77 12.87
CA VAL A 162 2.82 59.15 11.97
C VAL A 162 3.34 59.61 10.61
N SER A 163 4.40 60.42 10.57
CA SER A 163 5.00 60.86 9.29
C SER A 163 5.64 59.72 8.53
N THR A 164 6.37 58.82 9.21
CA THR A 164 6.92 57.61 8.59
C THR A 164 5.81 56.72 8.04
N TRP A 165 4.73 56.52 8.80
CA TRP A 165 3.58 55.73 8.35
C TRP A 165 2.87 56.36 7.14
N LYS A 166 2.73 57.69 7.12
CA LYS A 166 2.19 58.42 5.97
C LYS A 166 3.04 58.22 4.71
N ARG A 167 4.37 58.30 4.84
CA ARG A 167 5.33 58.04 3.76
C ARG A 167 5.26 56.60 3.23
N VAL A 168 5.05 55.62 4.13
CA VAL A 168 4.82 54.22 3.74
C VAL A 168 3.53 54.08 2.93
N ILE A 169 2.42 54.68 3.35
CA ILE A 169 1.15 54.64 2.59
C ILE A 169 1.26 55.35 1.25
N ASP A 170 1.98 56.46 1.22
CA ASP A 170 2.23 57.22 0.00
C ASP A 170 3.13 56.46 -0.97
N GLY A 171 3.65 55.29 -0.57
CA GLY A 171 4.42 54.37 -1.41
C GLY A 171 5.91 54.72 -1.49
N GLU A 172 6.41 55.61 -0.62
CA GLU A 172 7.80 56.06 -0.65
C GLU A 172 8.79 54.93 -0.28
N PHE A 173 8.32 53.95 0.48
CA PHE A 173 9.11 52.79 0.91
C PHE A 173 8.70 51.48 0.24
N VAL A 174 7.57 51.46 -0.50
CA VAL A 174 7.06 50.25 -1.18
C VAL A 174 6.79 50.60 -2.63
N GLU A 175 7.63 50.07 -3.52
CA GLU A 175 7.52 50.24 -4.96
C GLU A 175 6.29 49.47 -5.48
N LYS A 176 5.17 50.17 -5.69
CA LYS A 176 3.88 49.58 -6.12
C LYS A 176 3.99 48.72 -7.39
N SER A 177 4.94 49.03 -8.28
CA SER A 177 5.22 48.25 -9.49
C SER A 177 5.65 46.81 -9.16
N LYS A 178 6.55 46.63 -8.20
CA LYS A 178 7.02 45.30 -7.77
C LYS A 178 5.90 44.47 -7.13
N TYR A 179 4.98 45.12 -6.43
CA TYR A 179 3.81 44.46 -5.87
C TYR A 179 2.87 43.96 -6.98
N GLN A 180 2.61 44.79 -7.98
CA GLN A 180 1.76 44.41 -9.12
C GLN A 180 2.38 43.28 -9.96
N GLU A 181 3.70 43.31 -10.15
CA GLU A 181 4.43 42.22 -10.81
C GLU A 181 4.29 40.91 -10.04
N LEU A 182 4.39 40.96 -8.72
CA LEU A 182 4.22 39.79 -7.86
C LEU A 182 2.79 39.25 -7.90
N GLU A 183 1.78 40.12 -7.86
CA GLU A 183 0.37 39.72 -8.00
C GLU A 183 0.11 39.02 -9.35
N ASN A 184 0.64 39.59 -10.44
CA ASN A 184 0.49 38.99 -11.77
C ASN A 184 1.19 37.63 -11.86
N ALA A 185 2.37 37.50 -11.24
CA ALA A 185 3.09 36.23 -11.16
C ALA A 185 2.30 35.18 -10.36
N ILE A 186 1.71 35.55 -9.23
CA ILE A 186 0.87 34.67 -8.42
C ILE A 186 -0.37 34.22 -9.22
N ALA A 187 -1.04 35.14 -9.91
CA ALA A 187 -2.20 34.81 -10.74
C ALA A 187 -1.84 33.81 -11.85
N ASN A 188 -0.72 34.02 -12.54
CA ASN A 188 -0.23 33.11 -13.58
C ASN A 188 0.12 31.72 -13.00
N LEU A 189 0.83 31.68 -11.88
CA LEU A 189 1.16 30.41 -11.20
C LEU A 189 -0.10 29.66 -10.77
N ASN A 190 -1.11 30.35 -10.24
CA ASN A 190 -2.38 29.74 -9.87
C ASN A 190 -3.12 29.15 -11.07
N GLN A 191 -3.09 29.83 -12.23
CA GLN A 191 -3.65 29.29 -13.46
C GLN A 191 -2.91 28.03 -13.91
N GLN A 192 -1.57 28.04 -13.90
CA GLN A 192 -0.77 26.87 -14.25
C GLN A 192 -1.03 25.68 -13.32
N ILE A 193 -1.17 25.93 -12.01
CA ILE A 193 -1.53 24.88 -11.04
C ILE A 193 -2.92 24.31 -11.36
N SER A 194 -3.89 25.15 -11.68
CA SER A 194 -5.24 24.71 -12.07
C SER A 194 -5.18 23.81 -13.32
N ASP A 195 -4.44 24.22 -14.35
CA ASP A 195 -4.31 23.47 -15.60
C ASP A 195 -3.60 22.12 -15.37
N LEU A 196 -2.56 22.10 -14.53
CA LEU A 196 -1.86 20.87 -14.15
C LEU A 196 -2.75 19.92 -13.35
N ASN A 197 -3.58 20.44 -12.45
CA ASN A 197 -4.54 19.63 -11.69
C ASN A 197 -5.59 19.00 -12.59
N ALA A 198 -6.09 19.74 -13.59
CA ALA A 198 -7.00 19.20 -14.59
C ALA A 198 -6.35 18.05 -15.40
N LYS A 199 -5.10 18.25 -15.86
CA LYS A 199 -4.34 17.20 -16.56
C LYS A 199 -4.10 15.97 -15.69
N ASN A 200 -3.73 16.15 -14.42
CA ASN A 200 -3.53 15.04 -13.49
C ASN A 200 -4.83 14.25 -13.25
N THR A 201 -5.97 14.92 -13.22
CA THR A 201 -7.28 14.26 -13.09
C THR A 201 -7.55 13.37 -14.30
N ILE A 202 -7.35 13.89 -15.52
CA ILE A 202 -7.51 13.13 -16.77
C ILE A 202 -6.57 11.91 -16.78
N ILE A 203 -5.29 12.10 -16.47
CA ILE A 203 -4.30 11.02 -16.42
C ILE A 203 -4.68 9.95 -15.38
N ASN A 204 -5.24 10.35 -14.24
CA ASN A 204 -5.69 9.41 -13.22
C ASN A 204 -6.89 8.59 -13.70
N ASP A 205 -7.84 9.22 -14.39
CA ASP A 205 -8.99 8.53 -14.98
C ASP A 205 -8.57 7.57 -16.08
N GLU A 206 -7.67 7.98 -16.97
CA GLU A 206 -7.07 7.11 -18.01
C GLU A 206 -6.31 5.92 -17.40
N ASN A 207 -5.52 6.16 -16.34
CA ASN A 207 -4.82 5.08 -15.63
C ASN A 207 -5.78 4.10 -14.96
N LYS A 208 -6.93 4.57 -14.48
CA LYS A 208 -7.96 3.70 -13.92
C LYS A 208 -8.58 2.83 -15.01
N ASP A 209 -8.97 3.42 -16.14
CA ASP A 209 -9.54 2.68 -17.27
C ASP A 209 -8.56 1.63 -17.81
N LEU A 210 -7.29 1.99 -17.97
CA LEU A 210 -6.24 1.04 -18.38
C LEU A 210 -6.05 -0.11 -17.38
N ARG A 211 -6.17 0.14 -16.08
CA ARG A 211 -6.10 -0.92 -15.05
C ARG A 211 -7.31 -1.85 -15.14
N ASP A 212 -8.49 -1.31 -15.38
CA ASP A 212 -9.71 -2.11 -15.53
C ASP A 212 -9.65 -2.98 -16.80
N GLN A 213 -9.16 -2.43 -17.92
CA GLN A 213 -8.90 -3.20 -19.15
C GLN A 213 -7.84 -4.29 -18.97
N LEU A 214 -6.77 -3.99 -18.24
CA LEU A 214 -5.72 -4.98 -17.95
C LEU A 214 -6.28 -6.15 -17.14
N LYS A 215 -7.14 -5.86 -16.17
CA LYS A 215 -7.78 -6.89 -15.34
C LYS A 215 -8.70 -7.79 -16.16
N ASP A 216 -9.55 -7.22 -17.02
CA ASP A 216 -10.40 -7.99 -17.93
C ASP A 216 -9.58 -8.91 -18.87
N CYS A 217 -8.44 -8.43 -19.35
CA CYS A 217 -7.52 -9.25 -20.15
C CYS A 217 -6.90 -10.40 -19.34
N GLN A 218 -6.54 -10.16 -18.07
CA GLN A 218 -6.00 -11.18 -17.19
C GLN A 218 -7.03 -12.28 -16.91
N ASP A 219 -8.28 -11.89 -16.61
CA ASP A 219 -9.39 -12.81 -16.37
C ASP A 219 -9.65 -13.70 -17.61
N LYS A 220 -9.66 -13.11 -18.82
CA LYS A 220 -9.79 -13.86 -20.08
C LYS A 220 -8.64 -14.84 -20.33
N ILE A 221 -7.41 -14.47 -19.98
CA ILE A 221 -6.25 -15.37 -20.10
C ILE A 221 -6.40 -16.56 -19.13
N GLU A 222 -6.86 -16.32 -17.91
CA GLU A 222 -7.09 -17.36 -16.92
C GLU A 222 -8.17 -18.36 -17.39
N GLU A 223 -9.31 -17.85 -17.88
CA GLU A 223 -10.36 -18.68 -18.48
C GLU A 223 -9.86 -19.50 -19.68
N GLY A 224 -9.05 -18.89 -20.55
CA GLY A 224 -8.42 -19.55 -21.68
C GLY A 224 -7.48 -20.68 -21.25
N ASN A 225 -6.69 -20.47 -20.20
CA ASN A 225 -5.77 -21.47 -19.66
C ASN A 225 -6.53 -22.67 -19.07
N ILE A 226 -7.61 -22.44 -18.33
CA ILE A 226 -8.46 -23.50 -17.78
C ILE A 226 -9.05 -24.35 -18.92
N THR A 227 -9.55 -23.69 -19.96
CA THR A 227 -10.12 -24.35 -21.14
C THR A 227 -9.07 -25.22 -21.86
N SER A 228 -7.88 -24.66 -22.08
CA SER A 228 -6.76 -25.36 -22.73
C SER A 228 -6.28 -26.59 -21.94
N SER A 229 -6.23 -26.47 -20.61
CA SER A 229 -5.90 -27.60 -19.72
C SER A 229 -6.93 -28.72 -19.86
N THR A 230 -8.22 -28.37 -19.82
CA THR A 230 -9.32 -29.33 -19.97
C THR A 230 -9.27 -30.05 -21.32
N GLN A 231 -9.04 -29.31 -22.41
CA GLN A 231 -8.89 -29.89 -23.75
C GLN A 231 -7.67 -30.81 -23.86
N SER A 232 -6.57 -30.45 -23.20
CA SER A 232 -5.35 -31.27 -23.18
C SER A 232 -5.58 -32.60 -22.46
N GLU A 233 -6.31 -32.60 -21.35
CA GLU A 233 -6.70 -33.82 -20.63
C GLU A 233 -7.60 -34.72 -21.49
N GLN A 234 -8.61 -34.14 -22.15
CA GLN A 234 -9.49 -34.88 -23.06
C GLN A 234 -8.71 -35.52 -24.22
N LEU A 235 -7.75 -34.79 -24.81
CA LEU A 235 -6.91 -35.29 -25.89
C LEU A 235 -6.05 -36.47 -25.42
N LEU A 236 -5.54 -36.43 -24.18
CA LEU A 236 -4.78 -37.51 -23.59
C LEU A 236 -5.65 -38.77 -23.44
N THR A 237 -6.87 -38.64 -22.92
CA THR A 237 -7.82 -39.75 -22.78
C THR A 237 -8.14 -40.37 -24.14
N LEU A 238 -8.48 -39.54 -25.13
CA LEU A 238 -8.81 -40.03 -26.48
C LEU A 238 -7.63 -40.73 -27.15
N THR A 239 -6.41 -40.23 -26.91
CA THR A 239 -5.18 -40.85 -27.41
C THR A 239 -4.97 -42.25 -26.79
N GLN A 240 -5.24 -42.41 -25.49
CA GLN A 240 -5.17 -43.70 -24.81
C GLN A 240 -6.20 -44.70 -25.35
N GLU A 241 -7.45 -44.25 -25.56
CA GLU A 241 -8.51 -45.06 -26.13
C GLU A 241 -8.19 -45.53 -27.55
N LEU A 242 -7.67 -44.62 -28.40
CA LEU A 242 -7.25 -44.95 -29.76
C LEU A 242 -6.16 -46.03 -29.77
N ASN A 243 -5.17 -45.93 -28.88
CA ASN A 243 -4.10 -46.92 -28.78
C ASN A 243 -4.62 -48.29 -28.34
N ARG A 244 -5.56 -48.31 -27.39
CA ARG A 244 -6.22 -49.55 -26.96
C ARG A 244 -7.01 -50.18 -28.12
N LEU A 245 -7.79 -49.39 -28.85
CA LEU A 245 -8.58 -49.89 -29.97
C LEU A 245 -7.70 -50.44 -31.10
N LYS A 246 -6.55 -49.80 -31.38
CA LYS A 246 -5.56 -50.32 -32.33
C LYS A 246 -5.01 -51.68 -31.90
N LEU A 247 -4.70 -51.86 -30.62
CA LEU A 247 -4.23 -53.13 -30.10
C LEU A 247 -5.31 -54.23 -30.21
N ASP A 248 -6.55 -53.89 -29.84
CA ASP A 248 -7.69 -54.81 -29.93
C ASP A 248 -7.95 -55.22 -31.39
N TYR A 249 -7.84 -54.29 -32.33
CA TYR A 249 -7.94 -54.56 -33.77
C TYR A 249 -6.86 -55.53 -34.26
N GLU A 250 -5.59 -55.29 -33.92
CA GLU A 250 -4.49 -56.17 -34.34
C GLU A 250 -4.63 -57.59 -33.73
N ASN A 251 -5.09 -57.68 -32.48
CA ASN A 251 -5.38 -58.96 -31.84
C ASN A 251 -6.53 -59.71 -32.55
N ALA A 252 -7.62 -59.01 -32.86
CA ALA A 252 -8.76 -59.59 -33.58
C ALA A 252 -8.37 -60.06 -34.98
N LYS A 253 -7.57 -59.27 -35.71
CA LYS A 253 -7.03 -59.63 -37.02
C LYS A 253 -6.19 -60.90 -36.97
N LYS A 254 -5.34 -61.06 -35.95
CA LYS A 254 -4.54 -62.26 -35.73
C LYS A 254 -5.41 -63.49 -35.43
N ASP A 255 -6.40 -63.36 -34.54
CA ASP A 255 -7.34 -64.43 -34.21
C ASP A 255 -8.12 -64.89 -35.45
N PHE A 256 -8.59 -63.93 -36.27
CA PHE A 256 -9.27 -64.24 -37.52
C PHE A 256 -8.36 -65.02 -38.49
N GLY A 257 -7.11 -64.61 -38.66
CA GLY A 257 -6.15 -65.33 -39.50
C GLY A 257 -5.90 -66.77 -39.03
N ILE A 258 -5.83 -67.01 -37.73
CA ILE A 258 -5.72 -68.36 -37.16
C ILE A 258 -6.97 -69.19 -37.46
N LYS A 259 -8.16 -68.61 -37.28
CA LYS A 259 -9.44 -69.27 -37.59
C LYS A 259 -9.54 -69.62 -39.08
N GLU A 260 -9.17 -68.71 -39.96
CA GLU A 260 -9.15 -68.95 -41.41
C GLU A 260 -8.24 -70.12 -41.78
N ILE A 261 -7.01 -70.16 -41.26
CA ILE A 261 -6.09 -71.29 -41.46
C ILE A 261 -6.73 -72.61 -40.99
N ASN A 262 -7.40 -72.61 -39.84
CA ASN A 262 -8.07 -73.80 -39.32
C ASN A 262 -9.24 -74.24 -40.20
N TYR A 263 -10.05 -73.31 -40.70
CA TYR A 263 -11.15 -73.61 -41.63
C TYR A 263 -10.62 -74.18 -42.95
N GLN A 264 -9.55 -73.62 -43.51
CA GLN A 264 -8.93 -74.14 -44.72
C GLN A 264 -8.43 -75.59 -44.53
N LYS A 265 -7.84 -75.90 -43.37
CA LYS A 265 -7.43 -77.28 -43.02
C LYS A 265 -8.63 -78.24 -42.92
N GLN A 266 -9.74 -77.79 -42.33
CA GLN A 266 -10.96 -78.59 -42.23
C GLN A 266 -11.59 -78.85 -43.61
N ILE A 267 -11.68 -77.81 -44.45
CA ILE A 267 -12.19 -77.92 -45.84
C ILE A 267 -11.36 -78.95 -46.63
N LYS A 268 -10.03 -78.83 -46.59
CA LYS A 268 -9.12 -79.79 -47.26
C LYS A 268 -9.32 -81.22 -46.78
N THR A 269 -9.50 -81.40 -45.46
CA THR A 269 -9.77 -82.70 -44.85
C THR A 269 -11.10 -83.29 -45.35
N LEU A 270 -12.16 -82.47 -45.39
CA LEU A 270 -13.48 -82.88 -45.88
C LEU A 270 -13.45 -83.21 -47.38
N GLN A 271 -12.72 -82.45 -48.20
CA GLN A 271 -12.52 -82.74 -49.62
C GLN A 271 -11.83 -84.09 -49.83
N THR A 272 -10.76 -84.37 -49.07
CA THR A 272 -10.07 -85.67 -49.16
C THR A 272 -11.00 -86.83 -48.79
N LYS A 273 -11.82 -86.69 -47.75
CA LYS A 273 -12.84 -87.70 -47.37
C LYS A 273 -13.91 -87.88 -48.45
N TYR A 274 -14.38 -86.77 -49.03
CA TYR A 274 -15.36 -86.78 -50.12
C TYR A 274 -14.81 -87.53 -51.34
N ASP A 275 -13.59 -87.22 -51.77
CA ASP A 275 -12.96 -87.86 -52.93
C ASP A 275 -12.73 -89.36 -52.71
N ALA A 276 -12.30 -89.77 -51.51
CA ALA A 276 -12.17 -91.18 -51.14
C ALA A 276 -13.51 -91.92 -51.19
N THR A 277 -14.58 -91.30 -50.66
CA THR A 277 -15.93 -91.86 -50.68
C THR A 277 -16.46 -91.96 -52.11
N LYS A 278 -16.30 -90.91 -52.92
CA LYS A 278 -16.66 -90.87 -54.34
C LYS A 278 -15.95 -91.96 -55.14
N SER A 279 -14.65 -92.15 -54.91
CA SER A 279 -13.87 -93.23 -55.53
C SER A 279 -14.40 -94.61 -55.15
N SER A 280 -14.71 -94.82 -53.87
CA SER A 280 -15.29 -96.06 -53.36
C SER A 280 -16.65 -96.37 -53.99
N ILE A 281 -17.54 -95.38 -54.11
CA ILE A 281 -18.83 -95.51 -54.78
C ILE A 281 -18.66 -95.81 -56.27
N LYS A 282 -17.74 -95.12 -56.96
CA LYS A 282 -17.45 -95.37 -58.38
C LYS A 282 -16.98 -96.81 -58.60
N LYS A 283 -16.12 -97.33 -57.73
CA LYS A 283 -15.69 -98.73 -57.76
C LYS A 283 -16.88 -99.69 -57.59
N LEU A 284 -17.70 -99.48 -56.56
CA LEU A 284 -18.91 -100.29 -56.33
C LEU A 284 -19.88 -100.28 -57.53
N LEU A 285 -20.05 -99.13 -58.19
CA LEU A 285 -20.88 -99.01 -59.41
C LEU A 285 -20.29 -99.78 -60.58
N ILE A 286 -18.97 -99.71 -60.80
CA ILE A 286 -18.28 -100.47 -61.86
C ILE A 286 -18.44 -101.97 -61.58
N ASP A 287 -18.21 -102.41 -60.34
CA ASP A 287 -18.36 -103.80 -59.92
C ASP A 287 -19.81 -104.27 -60.13
N TYR A 288 -20.81 -103.43 -59.86
CA TYR A 288 -22.22 -103.74 -60.09
C TYR A 288 -22.59 -103.83 -61.58
N ILE A 289 -22.09 -102.91 -62.43
CA ILE A 289 -22.42 -102.83 -63.86
C ILE A 289 -21.71 -103.94 -64.65
N PHE A 290 -20.42 -104.19 -64.37
CA PHE A 290 -19.58 -105.10 -65.16
C PHE A 290 -19.32 -106.45 -64.49
N GLY A 291 -19.55 -106.57 -63.18
CA GLY A 291 -19.37 -107.82 -62.42
C GLY A 291 -20.49 -108.85 -62.59
N LYS A 292 -21.56 -108.55 -63.34
CA LYS A 292 -22.50 -109.57 -63.84
C LYS A 292 -22.04 -110.09 -65.21
N LYS A 293 -20.93 -110.82 -65.22
CA LYS A 293 -20.62 -111.82 -66.24
C LYS A 293 -20.11 -113.07 -65.54
N GLU A 294 -21.06 -113.89 -65.10
CA GLU A 294 -21.01 -115.36 -65.12
C GLU A 294 -22.33 -115.85 -64.52
N ILE A 295 -23.31 -116.07 -65.41
CA ILE A 295 -23.96 -117.38 -65.56
C ILE A 295 -23.96 -117.64 -67.08
#